data_AF-C1LUX8-F1
#
_entry.id   AF-C1LUX8-F1
#
_cell.length_a   1.000
_cell.length_b   1.000
_cell.length_c   1.000
_cell.angle_alpha   90.00
_cell.angle_beta   90.00
_cell.angle_gamma   90.00
#
_symmetry.space_group_name_H-M   'P 1'
#
loop_
_entity.id
_entity.type
_entity.pdbx_description
1 polymer ?
#
loop_
_entity_poly.entity_id
_entity_poly.type
_entity_poly.pdbx_seq_one_letter_code
_entity_poly.pdbx_strand_id
1 'polypeptide(L)'
;MRDSYVLQQKDLSPSDLVQIAKLAEQAERYDDMAAAMKAYAELPAELGSEERNLFSVAYKNVVGARRSAWRVISAVEHKHDENSKKRQLTKEYRVKMEEELNEICREVLVSFISRLLITFLDST
;
A
#
# COMPACT_ATOMS: atom_id res chain seq x y z
N MET A 1 -4.56 3.85 -3.97
CA MET A 1 -3.52 4.15 -4.98
C MET A 1 -4.05 4.66 -6.32
N ARG A 2 -5.30 4.36 -6.73
CA ARG A 2 -5.79 4.65 -8.10
C ARG A 2 -5.78 6.13 -8.55
N ASP A 3 -5.65 7.09 -7.63
CA ASP A 3 -5.60 8.54 -7.93
C ASP A 3 -4.33 9.25 -7.39
N SER A 4 -3.21 8.53 -7.24
CA SER A 4 -1.97 9.17 -6.76
C SER A 4 -1.43 10.17 -7.79
N TYR A 5 -0.96 11.34 -7.31
CA TYR A 5 -0.25 12.34 -8.12
C TYR A 5 0.90 11.73 -8.92
N VAL A 6 1.58 10.74 -8.34
CA VAL A 6 2.72 10.05 -8.94
C VAL A 6 2.33 9.34 -10.24
N LEU A 7 1.15 8.71 -10.27
CA LEU A 7 0.66 7.96 -11.44
C LEU A 7 0.23 8.89 -12.60
N GLN A 8 0.10 10.19 -12.34
CA GLN A 8 -0.26 11.19 -13.35
C GLN A 8 0.98 11.80 -14.03
N GLN A 9 2.17 11.59 -13.48
CA GLN A 9 3.42 12.09 -14.03
C GLN A 9 4.00 11.07 -15.02
N LYS A 10 4.48 11.55 -16.17
CA LYS A 10 5.24 10.73 -17.13
C LYS A 10 6.73 10.89 -16.88
N ASP A 11 7.47 9.79 -17.12
CA ASP A 11 8.93 9.79 -17.21
C ASP A 11 9.69 10.30 -15.96
N LEU A 12 9.25 9.89 -14.77
CA LEU A 12 9.98 10.17 -13.53
C LEU A 12 11.28 9.36 -13.47
N SER A 13 12.40 10.01 -13.14
CA SER A 13 13.66 9.31 -12.91
C SER A 13 13.64 8.54 -11.58
N PRO A 14 14.54 7.57 -11.37
CA PRO A 14 14.69 6.90 -10.07
C PRO A 14 14.88 7.90 -8.91
N SER A 15 15.66 8.97 -9.14
CA SER A 15 15.90 10.01 -8.13
C SER A 15 14.64 10.79 -7.80
N ASP A 16 13.82 11.13 -8.81
CA ASP A 16 12.57 11.86 -8.60
C ASP A 16 11.59 11.02 -7.77
N LEU A 17 11.51 9.71 -8.05
CA LEU A 17 10.66 8.80 -7.29
C LEU A 17 11.07 8.71 -5.81
N VAL A 18 12.37 8.60 -5.52
CA VAL A 18 12.89 8.61 -4.15
C VAL A 18 12.62 9.95 -3.46
N GLN A 19 12.81 11.06 -4.18
CA GLN A 19 12.54 12.39 -3.64
C GLN A 19 11.04 12.57 -3.32
N ILE A 20 10.15 12.14 -4.20
CA ILE A 20 8.71 12.16 -3.98
C ILE A 20 8.34 11.28 -2.79
N ALA A 21 8.92 10.07 -2.67
CA ALA A 21 8.65 9.19 -1.53
C ALA A 21 9.04 9.84 -0.20
N LYS A 22 10.20 10.51 -0.13
CA LYS A 22 10.64 11.25 1.06
C LYS A 22 9.73 12.43 1.40
N LEU A 23 9.28 13.19 0.40
CA LEU A 23 8.33 14.29 0.60
C LEU A 23 6.97 13.76 1.09
N ALA A 24 6.50 12.65 0.51
CA ALA A 24 5.26 12.00 0.89
C ALA A 24 5.34 11.43 2.32
N GLU A 25 6.48 10.87 2.72
CA GLU A 25 6.74 10.43 4.10
C GLU A 25 6.62 11.59 5.10
N GLN A 26 7.28 12.72 4.82
CA GLN A 26 7.23 13.92 5.67
C GLN A 26 5.81 14.51 5.78
N ALA A 27 5.00 14.34 4.74
CA ALA A 27 3.61 14.78 4.70
C ALA A 27 2.62 13.70 5.17
N GLU A 28 3.09 12.54 5.63
CA GLU A 28 2.29 11.37 6.01
C GLU A 28 1.32 10.89 4.89
N ARG A 29 1.63 11.19 3.64
CA ARG A 29 0.88 10.76 2.45
C ARG A 29 1.36 9.40 1.98
N TYR A 30 1.18 8.39 2.83
CA TYR A 30 1.73 7.05 2.59
C TYR A 30 1.19 6.34 1.34
N ASP A 31 -0.01 6.68 0.87
CA ASP A 31 -0.53 6.16 -0.40
C ASP A 31 0.27 6.68 -1.61
N ASP A 32 0.73 7.93 -1.59
CA ASP A 32 1.60 8.49 -2.63
C ASP A 32 3.03 7.99 -2.50
N MET A 33 3.51 7.84 -1.25
CA MET A 33 4.79 7.19 -0.98
C MET A 33 4.83 5.77 -1.55
N ALA A 34 3.76 4.99 -1.35
CA ALA A 34 3.65 3.63 -1.88
C ALA A 34 3.60 3.62 -3.41
N ALA A 35 2.89 4.57 -4.04
CA ALA A 35 2.86 4.70 -5.49
C ALA A 35 4.25 5.02 -6.08
N ALA A 36 5.01 5.95 -5.45
CA ALA A 36 6.37 6.26 -5.86
C ALA A 36 7.33 5.08 -5.72
N MET A 37 7.29 4.40 -4.56
CA MET A 37 8.15 3.25 -4.31
C MET A 37 7.78 2.04 -5.16
N LYS A 38 6.51 1.90 -5.54
CA LYS A 38 6.07 0.91 -6.53
C LYS A 38 6.65 1.20 -7.90
N ALA A 39 6.50 2.43 -8.40
CA ALA A 39 7.05 2.81 -9.70
C ALA A 39 8.57 2.61 -9.73
N TYR A 40 9.27 2.94 -8.64
CA TYR A 40 10.70 2.65 -8.50
C TYR A 40 10.96 1.14 -8.56
N ALA A 41 10.15 0.37 -7.84
CA ALA A 41 10.09 -1.08 -7.88
C ALA A 41 9.47 -1.66 -9.17
N GLU A 42 9.35 -0.89 -10.25
CA GLU A 42 9.05 -1.40 -11.60
C GLU A 42 10.22 -1.09 -12.58
N LEU A 43 11.16 -0.22 -12.20
CA LEU A 43 12.38 0.09 -12.97
C LEU A 43 13.40 -1.06 -12.95
N PRO A 44 14.21 -1.27 -14.00
CA PRO A 44 15.17 -2.38 -14.09
C PRO A 44 16.37 -2.28 -13.13
N ALA A 45 16.35 -1.36 -12.16
CA ALA A 45 17.39 -1.18 -11.16
C ALA A 45 17.11 -1.99 -9.87
N GLU A 46 18.18 -2.46 -9.23
CA GLU A 46 18.08 -3.08 -7.90
C GLU A 46 17.66 -2.06 -6.84
N LEU A 47 16.88 -2.54 -5.86
CA LEU A 47 16.50 -1.74 -4.69
C LEU A 47 17.67 -1.74 -3.70
N GLY A 48 18.28 -0.58 -3.46
CA GLY A 48 19.29 -0.39 -2.42
C GLY A 48 18.71 -0.45 -1.00
N SER A 49 19.58 -0.31 0.00
CA SER A 49 19.16 -0.38 1.41
C SER A 49 18.17 0.73 1.78
N GLU A 50 18.39 1.94 1.25
CA GLU A 50 17.52 3.08 1.50
C GLU A 50 16.14 2.89 0.86
N GLU A 51 16.10 2.44 -0.40
CA GLU A 51 14.85 2.24 -1.12
C GLU A 51 14.03 1.09 -0.53
N ARG A 52 14.67 0.01 -0.09
CA ARG A 52 13.98 -1.07 0.64
C ARG A 52 13.35 -0.58 1.94
N ASN A 53 14.03 0.33 2.66
CA ASN A 53 13.48 0.93 3.86
C ASN A 53 12.26 1.81 3.53
N LEU A 54 12.38 2.71 2.54
CA LEU A 54 11.26 3.56 2.08
C LEU A 54 10.07 2.72 1.63
N PHE A 55 10.30 1.65 0.86
CA PHE A 55 9.26 0.72 0.45
C PHE A 55 8.56 0.09 1.66
N SER A 56 9.34 -0.39 2.64
CA SER A 56 8.80 -1.01 3.85
C SER A 56 7.98 -0.03 4.69
N VAL A 57 8.46 1.20 4.86
CA VAL A 57 7.77 2.27 5.60
C VAL A 57 6.44 2.63 4.92
N ALA A 58 6.45 2.82 3.60
CA ALA A 58 5.25 3.17 2.84
C ALA A 58 4.15 2.12 3.03
N TYR A 59 4.44 0.87 2.70
CA TYR A 59 3.44 -0.18 2.72
C TYR A 59 3.01 -0.60 4.13
N LYS A 60 3.92 -0.57 5.13
CA LYS A 60 3.55 -0.78 6.54
C LYS A 60 2.47 0.22 6.98
N ASN A 61 2.62 1.49 6.61
CA ASN A 61 1.68 2.54 7.00
C ASN A 61 0.36 2.43 6.22
N VAL A 62 0.41 2.22 4.90
CA VAL A 62 -0.76 2.02 4.03
C VAL A 62 -1.64 0.86 4.52
N VAL A 63 -1.04 -0.30 4.81
CA VAL A 63 -1.74 -1.49 5.31
C VAL A 63 -2.19 -1.28 6.76
N GLY A 64 -1.34 -0.65 7.58
CA GLY A 64 -1.65 -0.33 8.98
C GLY A 64 -2.90 0.52 9.14
N ALA A 65 -3.00 1.61 8.39
CA ALA A 65 -4.15 2.51 8.41
C ALA A 65 -5.45 1.80 8.01
N ARG A 66 -5.43 1.04 6.91
CA ARG A 66 -6.61 0.29 6.42
C ARG A 66 -7.05 -0.81 7.37
N ARG A 67 -6.11 -1.55 7.96
CA ARG A 67 -6.40 -2.56 8.99
C ARG A 67 -7.02 -1.93 10.23
N SER A 68 -6.53 -0.78 10.68
CA SER A 68 -7.13 -0.05 11.81
C SER A 68 -8.55 0.40 11.49
N ALA A 69 -8.78 0.95 10.29
CA ALA A 69 -10.10 1.36 9.85
C ALA A 69 -11.06 0.15 9.74
N TRP A 70 -10.61 -0.97 9.18
CA TRP A 70 -11.39 -2.22 9.11
C TRP A 70 -11.80 -2.72 10.50
N ARG A 71 -10.90 -2.68 11.50
CA ARG A 71 -11.22 -3.06 12.88
C ARG A 71 -12.33 -2.19 13.48
N VAL A 72 -12.27 -0.88 13.23
CA VAL A 72 -13.30 0.05 13.70
C VAL A 72 -14.66 -0.29 13.08
N ILE A 73 -14.71 -0.48 11.77
CA ILE A 73 -15.96 -0.83 11.07
C ILE A 73 -16.50 -2.18 11.53
N SER A 74 -15.64 -3.18 11.70
CA SER A 74 -16.03 -4.48 12.25
C SER A 74 -16.63 -4.35 13.66
N ALA A 75 -16.03 -3.52 14.53
CA ALA A 75 -16.57 -3.28 15.86
C ALA A 75 -17.92 -2.53 15.83
N VAL A 76 -18.13 -1.64 14.87
CA VAL A 76 -19.42 -0.96 14.67
C VAL A 76 -20.49 -1.93 14.15
N GLU A 77 -20.13 -2.85 13.24
CA GLU A 77 -21.04 -3.88 12.74
C GLU A 77 -21.63 -4.71 13.88
N HIS A 78 -20.81 -5.11 14.85
CA HIS A 78 -21.22 -5.90 16.01
C HIS A 78 -22.08 -5.16 17.05
N LYS A 79 -22.18 -3.82 16.96
CA LYS A 79 -23.04 -3.02 17.85
C LYS A 79 -24.48 -2.89 17.34
N HIS A 80 -24.75 -3.32 16.11
CA HIS A 80 -26.07 -3.24 15.51
C HIS A 80 -26.81 -4.57 15.61
N ASP A 81 -28.13 -4.52 15.81
CA ASP A 81 -28.98 -5.70 15.83
C ASP A 81 -28.87 -6.48 14.52
N GLU A 82 -28.93 -7.82 14.62
CA GLU A 82 -28.61 -8.73 13.53
C GLU A 82 -29.45 -8.51 12.27
N ASN A 83 -30.71 -8.08 12.43
CA ASN A 83 -31.67 -7.87 11.36
C ASN A 83 -31.85 -6.39 10.99
N SER A 84 -30.99 -5.50 11.48
CA SER A 84 -31.11 -4.07 11.18
C SER A 84 -30.51 -3.73 9.81
N LYS A 85 -31.19 -2.83 9.08
CA LYS A 85 -30.65 -2.23 7.84
C LYS A 85 -29.27 -1.60 8.05
N LYS A 86 -29.02 -1.05 9.25
CA LYS A 86 -27.72 -0.49 9.64
C LYS A 86 -26.61 -1.55 9.64
N ARG A 87 -26.86 -2.74 10.22
CA ARG A 87 -25.88 -3.82 10.19
C ARG A 87 -25.57 -4.28 8.77
N GLN A 88 -26.58 -4.39 7.92
CA GLN A 88 -26.38 -4.78 6.52
C GLN A 88 -25.49 -3.77 5.77
N LEU A 89 -25.77 -2.47 5.90
CA LEU A 89 -24.93 -1.42 5.31
C LEU A 89 -23.49 -1.46 5.83
N THR A 90 -23.31 -1.61 7.15
CA THR A 90 -21.97 -1.67 7.75
C THR A 90 -21.20 -2.92 7.30
N LYS A 91 -21.88 -4.06 7.17
CA LYS A 91 -21.31 -5.31 6.67
C LYS A 91 -20.83 -5.18 5.22
N GLU A 92 -21.67 -4.63 4.34
CA GLU A 92 -21.31 -4.38 2.94
C GLU A 92 -20.08 -3.48 2.84
N TYR A 93 -20.03 -2.42 3.65
CA TYR A 93 -18.87 -1.53 3.70
C TYR A 93 -17.61 -2.24 4.24
N ARG A 94 -17.74 -3.07 5.30
CA ARG A 94 -16.63 -3.88 5.84
C ARG A 94 -16.04 -4.81 4.78
N VAL A 95 -16.89 -5.50 4.02
CA VAL A 95 -16.46 -6.41 2.95
C VAL A 95 -15.69 -5.66 1.86
N LYS A 96 -16.19 -4.50 1.43
CA LYS A 96 -15.46 -3.67 0.47
C LYS A 96 -14.07 -3.25 0.97
N MET A 97 -13.97 -2.86 2.24
CA MET A 97 -12.67 -2.52 2.84
C MET A 97 -11.74 -3.73 2.93
N GLU A 98 -12.29 -4.92 3.17
CA GLU A 98 -11.52 -6.17 3.19
C GLU A 98 -10.97 -6.51 1.80
N GLU A 99 -11.76 -6.30 0.74
CA GLU A 99 -11.32 -6.44 -0.65
C GLU A 99 -10.16 -5.48 -0.98
N GLU A 100 -10.30 -4.20 -0.61
CA GLU A 100 -9.26 -3.17 -0.80
C GLU A 100 -7.97 -3.53 -0.05
N LEU A 101 -8.09 -3.99 1.20
CA LEU A 101 -6.95 -4.41 2.00
C LEU A 101 -6.25 -5.62 1.36
N ASN A 102 -7.02 -6.61 0.89
CA ASN A 102 -6.50 -7.79 0.22
C ASN A 102 -5.83 -7.44 -1.13
N GLU A 103 -6.36 -6.49 -1.89
CA GLU A 103 -5.75 -6.01 -3.13
C GLU A 103 -4.39 -5.38 -2.86
N ILE A 104 -4.29 -4.50 -1.85
CA ILE A 104 -3.02 -3.87 -1.47
C ILE A 104 -2.02 -4.90 -0.95
N CYS A 105 -2.44 -5.85 -0.12
CA CYS A 105 -1.56 -6.91 0.35
C CYS A 105 -1.04 -7.77 -0.81
N ARG A 106 -1.88 -8.10 -1.79
CA ARG A 106 -1.46 -8.82 -3.01
C ARG A 106 -0.45 -8.00 -3.81
N GLU A 107 -0.70 -6.71 -3.97
CA GLU A 107 0.19 -5.79 -4.67
C GLU A 107 1.57 -5.70 -4.00
N VAL A 108 1.63 -5.64 -2.67
CA VAL A 108 2.88 -5.72 -1.89
C VAL A 108 3.58 -7.04 -2.14
N LEU A 109 2.86 -8.16 -2.02
CA LEU A 109 3.45 -9.48 -2.18
C LEU A 109 4.05 -9.62 -3.58
N VAL A 110 3.34 -9.25 -4.64
CA VAL A 110 3.86 -9.30 -6.00
C VAL A 110 5.06 -8.36 -6.16
N SER A 111 4.94 -7.08 -5.80
CA SER A 111 6.00 -6.08 -6.03
C SER A 111 7.26 -6.36 -5.21
N PHE A 112 7.10 -6.82 -3.96
CA PHE A 112 8.20 -7.04 -3.03
C PHE A 112 8.87 -8.41 -3.24
N ILE A 113 8.08 -9.49 -3.41
CA ILE A 113 8.61 -10.85 -3.57
C ILE A 113 9.28 -11.02 -4.93
N SER A 114 8.70 -10.49 -6.01
CA SER A 114 9.31 -10.57 -7.35
C SER A 114 10.68 -9.92 -7.42
N ARG A 115 11.01 -8.96 -6.54
CA ARG A 115 12.33 -8.30 -6.52
C ARG A 115 13.29 -8.82 -5.47
N LEU A 116 12.79 -9.27 -4.31
CA LEU A 116 13.65 -9.76 -3.23
C LEU A 116 14.02 -11.24 -3.36
N LEU A 117 13.28 -12.06 -4.10
CA LEU A 117 13.61 -13.48 -4.27
C LEU A 117 14.57 -13.75 -5.43
N ILE A 118 14.65 -12.87 -6.45
CA ILE A 118 15.56 -13.09 -7.58
C ILE A 118 17.02 -12.96 -7.14
N THR A 119 17.34 -12.00 -6.25
CA THR A 119 18.70 -11.84 -5.72
C THR A 119 19.17 -13.01 -4.85
N PHE A 120 18.24 -13.80 -4.27
CA PHE A 120 18.59 -14.97 -3.47
C PHE A 120 18.90 -16.21 -4.31
N LEU A 121 18.40 -16.30 -5.55
CA LEU A 121 18.64 -17.41 -6.46
C LEU A 121 19.83 -17.16 -7.41
N ASP A 122 20.16 -15.90 -7.69
CA ASP A 122 21.35 -15.53 -8.48
C ASP A 122 22.65 -15.52 -7.64
N SER A 123 22.54 -15.75 -6.32
CA SER A 123 23.68 -15.82 -5.38
C SER A 123 24.09 -17.25 -4.99
N THR A 124 23.58 -18.27 -5.68
CA THR A 124 23.93 -19.70 -5.52
C THR A 124 24.20 -20.35 -6.86
#